data_AF-A0A938CII7-F1
#
_entry.id   AF-A0A938CII7-F1
#
_cell.length_a   1.000
_cell.length_b   1.000
_cell.length_c   1.000
_cell.angle_alpha   90.00
_cell.angle_beta   90.00
_cell.angle_gamma   90.00
#
_symmetry.space_group_name_H-M   'P 1'
#
loop_
_entity.id
_entity.type
_entity.pdbx_description
1 polymer ?
#
loop_
_entity_poly.entity_id
_entity_poly.type
_entity_poly.pdbx_seq_one_letter_code
_entity_poly.pdbx_strand_id
1 'polypeptide(L)'
;NEFRDCRYAVYVVSNARCRLGSLGNANATDDGGNLFRTSNQWHVHNGTANAIKAEGNDFITTERDAIDAKIHDRLDSPNLGLVDYEPLLAGAHPTSADGSLALVGAVAAPSEMGAEISFSLSGSARVTVEALNVAGRPVAVVARDIDLSSGLHRLAWTGRTAFGTAAPAGRYLLRLQARDAAGRQATALCAVELR
;
A
#
# COMPACT_ATOMS: atom_id res chain seq x y z
N ASN A 1 9.14 -5.87 -20.27
CA ASN A 1 8.03 -6.83 -20.51
C ASN A 1 6.88 -6.55 -19.55
N GLU A 2 5.65 -6.96 -19.85
CA GLU A 2 4.55 -6.89 -18.87
C GLU A 2 4.09 -8.31 -18.50
N PHE A 3 4.03 -8.60 -17.21
CA PHE A 3 3.61 -9.89 -16.65
C PHE A 3 2.30 -9.74 -15.88
N ARG A 4 1.27 -10.49 -16.27
CA ARG A 4 -0.05 -10.50 -15.62
C ARG A 4 -0.65 -11.89 -15.62
N ASP A 5 -1.55 -12.15 -14.67
CA ASP A 5 -2.34 -13.37 -14.55
C ASP A 5 -1.49 -14.65 -14.45
N CYS A 6 -0.27 -14.52 -13.91
CA CYS A 6 0.70 -15.60 -13.78
C CYS A 6 0.73 -16.16 -12.35
N ARG A 7 0.93 -17.48 -12.21
CA ARG A 7 1.30 -18.07 -10.91
C ARG A 7 2.67 -17.56 -10.44
N TYR A 8 3.65 -17.60 -11.34
CA TYR A 8 4.97 -17.01 -11.18
C TYR A 8 5.27 -16.22 -12.45
N ALA A 9 5.50 -14.91 -12.34
CA ALA A 9 5.88 -14.12 -13.51
C ALA A 9 7.31 -14.45 -13.97
N VAL A 10 8.24 -14.60 -13.02
CA VAL A 10 9.57 -15.16 -13.26
C VAL A 10 9.84 -16.28 -12.26
N TYR A 11 10.26 -17.44 -12.77
CA TYR A 11 10.59 -18.61 -11.96
C TYR A 11 12.01 -19.08 -12.28
N VAL A 12 12.94 -18.83 -11.38
CA VAL A 12 14.38 -19.12 -11.54
C VAL A 12 14.75 -20.31 -10.68
N VAL A 13 15.40 -21.31 -11.27
CA VAL A 13 15.80 -22.56 -10.59
C VAL A 13 17.16 -23.05 -11.08
N SER A 14 17.66 -24.12 -10.44
CA SER A 14 18.96 -24.72 -10.72
C SER A 14 20.12 -23.74 -10.45
N ASN A 15 21.01 -23.51 -11.42
CA ASN A 15 22.17 -22.64 -11.30
C ASN A 15 22.05 -21.36 -12.13
N ALA A 16 20.83 -20.99 -12.54
CA ALA A 16 20.58 -19.82 -13.37
C ALA A 16 20.99 -18.52 -12.66
N ARG A 17 21.38 -17.52 -13.47
CA ARG A 17 21.78 -16.17 -13.06
C ARG A 17 21.02 -15.14 -13.89
N CYS A 18 19.70 -15.26 -13.89
CA CYS A 18 18.84 -14.34 -14.61
C CYS A 18 19.09 -12.91 -14.13
N ARG A 19 19.14 -11.98 -15.08
CA ARG A 19 19.21 -10.55 -14.81
C ARG A 19 17.92 -9.94 -15.32
N LEU A 20 17.14 -9.40 -14.40
CA LEU A 20 15.88 -8.73 -14.66
C LEU A 20 16.05 -7.21 -14.74
N GLY A 21 17.17 -6.68 -14.27
CA GLY A 21 17.58 -5.30 -14.53
C GLY A 21 18.79 -4.87 -13.69
N SER A 22 19.54 -3.86 -14.14
CA SER A 22 20.80 -3.42 -13.53
C SER A 22 21.13 -1.95 -13.83
N LEU A 23 20.72 -1.04 -12.96
CA LEU A 23 20.88 0.40 -13.13
C LEU A 23 22.27 0.94 -12.75
N GLY A 24 23.09 0.13 -12.07
CA GLY A 24 24.42 0.52 -11.61
C GLY A 24 25.53 0.47 -12.66
N ASN A 25 25.21 0.26 -13.94
CA ASN A 25 26.19 0.01 -14.99
C ASN A 25 25.95 0.88 -16.23
N ALA A 26 26.94 1.05 -17.11
CA ALA A 26 26.85 1.96 -18.26
C ALA A 26 25.89 1.49 -19.38
N ASN A 27 25.43 0.23 -19.33
CA ASN A 27 24.58 -0.36 -20.34
C ASN A 27 23.10 -0.08 -20.07
N ALA A 28 22.56 1.00 -20.64
CA ALA A 28 21.15 1.34 -20.44
C ALA A 28 20.14 0.32 -21.02
N THR A 29 20.59 -0.69 -21.78
CA THR A 29 19.70 -1.71 -22.36
C THR A 29 19.37 -2.86 -21.40
N ASP A 30 20.10 -2.98 -20.27
CA ASP A 30 19.83 -3.97 -19.23
C ASP A 30 19.28 -3.35 -17.94
N ASP A 31 18.77 -2.13 -18.02
CA ASP A 31 18.20 -1.32 -16.93
C ASP A 31 16.82 -1.79 -16.43
N GLY A 32 16.34 -2.96 -16.89
CA GLY A 32 15.05 -3.52 -16.49
C GLY A 32 13.90 -3.11 -17.40
N GLY A 33 12.88 -2.43 -16.86
CA GLY A 33 11.65 -2.07 -17.58
C GLY A 33 10.59 -3.17 -17.61
N ASN A 34 10.65 -4.12 -16.68
CA ASN A 34 9.61 -5.12 -16.52
C ASN A 34 8.50 -4.61 -15.59
N LEU A 35 7.25 -4.83 -16.00
CA LEU A 35 6.05 -4.42 -15.28
C LEU A 35 5.37 -5.68 -14.73
N PHE A 36 5.40 -5.86 -13.42
CA PHE A 36 4.67 -6.92 -12.72
C PHE A 36 3.28 -6.40 -12.32
N ARG A 37 2.25 -7.24 -12.38
CA ARG A 37 0.86 -6.84 -12.07
C ARG A 37 0.27 -7.58 -10.87
N THR A 38 -0.77 -6.99 -10.28
CA THR A 38 -1.39 -7.49 -9.03
C THR A 38 -2.02 -8.86 -9.21
N SER A 39 -2.44 -9.17 -10.43
CA SER A 39 -3.01 -10.47 -10.77
C SER A 39 -2.00 -11.62 -10.76
N ASN A 40 -0.70 -11.32 -10.64
CA ASN A 40 0.29 -12.35 -10.41
C ASN A 40 0.24 -12.85 -8.97
N GLN A 41 0.30 -14.17 -8.78
CA GLN A 41 0.43 -14.74 -7.45
C GLN A 41 1.82 -14.42 -6.87
N TRP A 42 2.88 -14.64 -7.66
CA TRP A 42 4.27 -14.28 -7.35
C TRP A 42 4.91 -13.49 -8.50
N HIS A 43 5.70 -12.47 -8.16
CA HIS A 43 6.45 -11.68 -9.14
C HIS A 43 7.76 -12.36 -9.53
N VAL A 44 8.59 -12.69 -8.54
CA VAL A 44 9.88 -13.36 -8.79
C VAL A 44 10.05 -14.49 -7.78
N HIS A 45 10.36 -15.68 -8.26
CA HIS A 45 10.76 -16.80 -7.43
C HIS A 45 12.21 -17.17 -7.74
N ASN A 46 13.11 -16.99 -6.77
CA ASN A 46 14.50 -17.38 -6.86
C ASN A 46 14.77 -18.66 -6.08
N GLY A 47 14.57 -19.81 -6.72
CA GLY A 47 14.91 -21.12 -6.17
C GLY A 47 16.40 -21.47 -6.28
N THR A 48 17.29 -20.48 -6.39
CA THR A 48 18.74 -20.69 -6.54
C THR A 48 19.53 -20.01 -5.42
N ALA A 49 20.76 -20.44 -5.18
CA ALA A 49 21.68 -19.76 -4.26
C ALA A 49 22.30 -18.47 -4.83
N ASN A 50 22.10 -18.18 -6.13
CA ASN A 50 22.64 -16.99 -6.77
C ASN A 50 21.72 -15.79 -6.53
N ALA A 51 22.28 -14.62 -6.27
CA ALA A 51 21.50 -13.39 -6.24
C ALA A 51 20.98 -13.03 -7.65
N ILE A 52 19.76 -12.49 -7.70
CA ILE A 52 19.10 -12.05 -8.94
C ILE A 52 19.03 -10.53 -8.91
N LYS A 53 19.68 -9.88 -9.88
CA LYS A 53 19.59 -8.44 -10.11
C LYS A 53 18.27 -8.13 -10.81
N ALA A 54 17.42 -7.31 -10.19
CA ALA A 54 16.08 -6.96 -10.63
C ALA A 54 15.76 -5.46 -10.49
N GLU A 55 16.78 -4.62 -10.56
CA GLU A 55 16.65 -3.16 -10.53
C GLU A 55 15.87 -2.64 -11.74
N GLY A 56 15.31 -1.44 -11.62
CA GLY A 56 14.63 -0.74 -12.71
C GLY A 56 13.36 -1.44 -13.19
N ASN A 57 12.73 -2.25 -12.33
CA ASN A 57 11.45 -2.89 -12.63
C ASN A 57 10.31 -2.29 -11.79
N ASP A 58 9.09 -2.39 -12.29
CA ASP A 58 7.84 -1.96 -11.66
C ASP A 58 7.18 -3.16 -10.97
N PHE A 59 7.17 -3.15 -9.64
CA PHE A 59 6.52 -4.15 -8.78
C PHE A 59 5.18 -3.65 -8.20
N ILE A 60 4.51 -2.71 -8.88
CA ILE A 60 3.18 -2.12 -8.58
C ILE A 60 3.15 -1.16 -7.39
N THR A 61 4.03 -1.36 -6.41
CA THR A 61 4.18 -0.49 -5.23
C THR A 61 5.65 -0.18 -4.96
N THR A 62 5.93 0.89 -4.23
CA THR A 62 7.27 1.19 -3.68
C THR A 62 7.45 0.67 -2.26
N GLU A 63 6.43 0.00 -1.71
CA GLU A 63 6.47 -0.56 -0.36
C GLU A 63 7.22 -1.90 -0.35
N ARG A 64 8.40 -1.93 0.26
CA ARG A 64 9.28 -3.11 0.29
C ARG A 64 8.59 -4.34 0.84
N ASP A 65 7.89 -4.24 1.96
CA ASP A 65 7.20 -5.40 2.57
C ASP A 65 6.15 -6.01 1.63
N ALA A 66 5.45 -5.19 0.85
CA ALA A 66 4.47 -5.66 -0.14
C ALA A 66 5.13 -6.26 -1.39
N ILE A 67 6.33 -5.79 -1.76
CA ILE A 67 7.16 -6.38 -2.83
C ILE A 67 7.72 -7.72 -2.35
N ASP A 68 8.31 -7.77 -1.17
CA ASP A 68 8.89 -8.97 -0.55
C ASP A 68 7.82 -10.06 -0.38
N ALA A 69 6.59 -9.71 0.01
CA ALA A 69 5.47 -10.66 0.08
C ALA A 69 5.11 -11.31 -1.28
N LYS A 70 5.59 -10.75 -2.40
CA LYS A 70 5.41 -11.25 -3.77
C LYS A 70 6.68 -11.83 -4.37
N ILE A 71 7.78 -11.87 -3.62
CA ILE A 71 9.07 -12.42 -4.03
C ILE A 71 9.39 -13.62 -3.13
N HIS A 72 9.95 -14.69 -3.72
CA HIS A 72 10.51 -15.79 -2.94
C HIS A 72 12.04 -15.80 -3.07
N ASP A 73 12.76 -15.57 -1.99
CA ASP A 73 14.22 -15.45 -2.02
C ASP A 73 14.91 -15.79 -0.69
N ARG A 74 16.11 -15.23 -0.46
CA ARG A 74 16.88 -15.40 0.79
C ARG A 74 16.09 -15.05 2.06
N LEU A 75 15.18 -14.08 2.00
CA LEU A 75 14.38 -13.66 3.15
C LEU A 75 13.39 -14.76 3.57
N ASP A 76 12.86 -15.52 2.63
CA ASP A 76 11.99 -16.68 2.90
C ASP A 76 12.77 -17.95 3.20
N SER A 77 13.94 -18.10 2.60
CA SER A 77 14.75 -19.31 2.69
C SER A 77 16.24 -18.99 2.66
N PRO A 78 16.96 -19.13 3.78
CA PRO A 78 18.30 -18.55 3.96
C PRO A 78 19.39 -19.12 3.03
N ASN A 79 19.14 -20.25 2.37
CA ASN A 79 20.05 -20.88 1.42
C ASN A 79 19.91 -20.33 -0.02
N LEU A 80 18.91 -19.47 -0.26
CA LEU A 80 18.66 -18.86 -1.56
C LEU A 80 19.42 -17.54 -1.68
N GLY A 81 19.62 -17.10 -2.92
CA GLY A 81 20.15 -15.77 -3.20
C GLY A 81 19.06 -14.70 -3.04
N LEU A 82 19.47 -13.47 -2.74
CA LEU A 82 18.55 -12.34 -2.65
C LEU A 82 18.09 -11.91 -4.06
N VAL A 83 16.85 -11.46 -4.18
CA VAL A 83 16.40 -10.69 -5.34
C VAL A 83 16.64 -9.20 -5.05
N ASP A 84 17.66 -8.64 -5.70
CA ASP A 84 18.06 -7.25 -5.57
C ASP A 84 17.22 -6.38 -6.52
N TYR A 85 16.05 -5.92 -6.06
CA TYR A 85 15.10 -5.15 -6.85
C TYR A 85 15.23 -3.63 -6.71
N GLU A 86 16.09 -3.14 -5.81
CA GLU A 86 16.29 -1.71 -5.60
C GLU A 86 17.53 -1.22 -6.37
N PRO A 87 17.45 -0.10 -7.11
CA PRO A 87 16.30 0.81 -7.18
C PRO A 87 15.20 0.33 -8.15
N LEU A 88 13.95 0.73 -7.89
CA LEU A 88 12.77 0.42 -8.72
C LEU A 88 12.72 1.27 -10.01
N LEU A 89 11.86 0.90 -10.96
CA LEU A 89 11.65 1.67 -12.20
C LEU A 89 11.19 3.10 -11.89
N ALA A 90 12.00 4.08 -12.28
CA ALA A 90 11.71 5.49 -12.09
C ALA A 90 10.42 5.90 -12.84
N GLY A 91 9.50 6.60 -12.15
CA GLY A 91 8.25 7.09 -12.72
C GLY A 91 7.19 6.02 -13.04
N ALA A 92 7.45 4.73 -12.78
CA ALA A 92 6.46 3.66 -12.97
C ALA A 92 5.32 3.75 -11.97
N HIS A 93 5.65 4.16 -10.75
CA HIS A 93 4.70 4.69 -9.79
C HIS A 93 4.87 6.20 -9.82
N PRO A 94 3.89 7.00 -9.38
CA PRO A 94 4.19 8.34 -8.94
C PRO A 94 5.23 8.21 -7.83
N THR A 95 6.51 8.23 -8.22
CA THR A 95 7.60 8.60 -7.35
C THR A 95 7.11 9.93 -6.83
N SER A 96 6.74 9.96 -5.54
CA SER A 96 6.63 11.23 -4.85
C SER A 96 8.06 11.77 -4.78
N ALA A 97 8.59 12.19 -5.92
CA ALA A 97 9.58 13.22 -6.01
C ALA A 97 8.86 14.43 -5.40
N ASP A 98 9.11 14.67 -4.11
CA ASP A 98 8.60 15.76 -3.29
C ASP A 98 7.09 15.81 -2.98
N GLY A 99 6.32 14.76 -3.29
CA GLY A 99 4.89 14.72 -2.95
C GLY A 99 4.66 14.43 -1.47
N SER A 100 4.12 15.37 -0.69
CA SER A 100 3.60 15.07 0.65
C SER A 100 2.57 13.94 0.60
N LEU A 101 2.61 13.00 1.56
CA LEU A 101 1.46 12.11 1.79
C LEU A 101 0.24 13.02 2.03
N ALA A 102 -0.82 12.82 1.27
CA ALA A 102 -2.00 13.65 1.32
C ALA A 102 -3.25 12.79 1.41
N LEU A 103 -4.17 13.24 2.26
CA LEU A 103 -5.50 12.69 2.39
C LEU A 103 -6.46 13.76 1.90
N VAL A 104 -7.08 13.53 0.75
CA VAL A 104 -7.82 14.54 -0.02
C VAL A 104 -9.29 14.17 -0.09
N GLY A 105 -10.15 15.19 -0.03
CA GLY A 105 -11.60 15.01 -0.24
C GLY A 105 -12.26 14.12 0.80
N ALA A 106 -11.73 14.08 2.03
CA ALA A 106 -12.36 13.34 3.12
C ALA A 106 -13.76 13.90 3.38
N VAL A 107 -14.77 13.07 3.14
CA VAL A 107 -16.18 13.40 3.36
C VAL A 107 -16.84 12.23 4.06
N ALA A 108 -17.85 12.55 4.87
CA ALA A 108 -18.68 11.55 5.51
C ALA A 108 -20.16 11.89 5.32
N ALA A 109 -20.95 10.89 4.95
CA ALA A 109 -22.37 11.02 4.71
C ALA A 109 -23.14 10.06 5.64
N PRO A 110 -24.29 10.47 6.18
CA PRO A 110 -25.16 9.57 6.92
C PRO A 110 -25.67 8.44 6.02
N SER A 111 -25.86 7.26 6.61
CA SER A 111 -26.42 6.07 5.95
C SER A 111 -27.44 5.41 6.89
N GLU A 112 -28.24 4.48 6.36
CA GLU A 112 -29.24 3.75 7.17
C GLU A 112 -28.62 3.00 8.37
N MET A 113 -27.34 2.62 8.28
CA MET A 113 -26.61 1.90 9.32
C MET A 113 -25.52 2.74 9.99
N GLY A 114 -25.57 4.08 9.92
CA GLY A 114 -24.60 4.96 10.55
C GLY A 114 -24.03 5.98 9.57
N ALA A 115 -22.77 5.82 9.16
CA ALA A 115 -22.08 6.76 8.27
C ALA A 115 -21.16 6.06 7.25
N GLU A 116 -21.13 6.58 6.04
CA GLU A 116 -20.17 6.20 4.99
C GLU A 116 -19.10 7.30 4.86
N ILE A 117 -17.84 6.88 4.78
CA ILE A 117 -16.67 7.75 4.73
C ILE A 117 -15.99 7.52 3.40
N SER A 118 -15.75 8.59 2.64
CA SER A 118 -15.01 8.53 1.37
C SER A 118 -13.81 9.46 1.41
N PHE A 119 -12.67 9.02 0.90
CA PHE A 119 -11.43 9.81 0.84
C PHE A 119 -10.47 9.31 -0.23
N SER A 120 -9.54 10.15 -0.67
CA SER A 120 -8.47 9.78 -1.59
C SER A 120 -7.09 9.86 -0.94
N LEU A 121 -6.26 8.86 -1.19
CA LEU A 121 -4.85 8.82 -0.78
C LEU A 121 -3.93 9.10 -1.96
N SER A 122 -2.95 9.99 -1.77
CA SER A 122 -1.92 10.27 -2.79
C SER A 122 -0.84 9.20 -2.90
N GLY A 123 -0.75 8.28 -1.93
CA GLY A 123 0.25 7.22 -1.86
C GLY A 123 -0.21 6.09 -0.93
N SER A 124 0.44 4.93 -1.03
CA SER A 124 0.17 3.80 -0.11
C SER A 124 0.48 4.21 1.33
N ALA A 125 -0.44 3.92 2.23
CA ALA A 125 -0.33 4.29 3.64
C ALA A 125 -1.18 3.38 4.54
N ARG A 126 -0.73 3.26 5.78
CA ARG A 126 -1.47 2.72 6.91
C ARG A 126 -2.43 3.77 7.44
N VAL A 127 -3.73 3.45 7.46
CA VAL A 127 -4.80 4.38 7.83
C VAL A 127 -5.50 3.95 9.12
N THR A 128 -5.67 4.90 10.03
CA THR A 128 -6.54 4.78 11.21
C THR A 128 -7.64 5.82 11.12
N VAL A 129 -8.88 5.41 11.38
CA VAL A 129 -10.07 6.27 11.37
C VAL A 129 -10.80 6.16 12.69
N GLU A 130 -10.99 7.29 13.34
CA GLU A 130 -11.67 7.39 14.63
C GLU A 130 -12.86 8.32 14.55
N ALA A 131 -13.96 7.92 15.16
CA ALA A 131 -15.11 8.79 15.40
C ALA A 131 -14.93 9.50 16.73
N LEU A 132 -15.07 10.83 16.73
CA LEU A 132 -14.98 11.70 17.88
C LEU A 132 -16.29 12.45 18.08
N ASN A 133 -16.61 12.72 19.34
CA ASN A 133 -17.67 13.67 19.65
C ASN A 133 -17.23 15.12 19.35
N VAL A 134 -18.15 16.07 19.47
CA VAL A 134 -17.85 17.51 19.27
C VAL A 134 -16.82 18.09 20.24
N ALA A 135 -16.56 17.41 21.37
CA ALA A 135 -15.50 17.77 22.31
C ALA A 135 -14.12 17.18 21.92
N GLY A 136 -14.01 16.52 20.77
CA GLY A 136 -12.77 15.90 20.28
C GLY A 136 -12.38 14.61 21.02
N ARG A 137 -13.29 14.01 21.78
CA ARG A 137 -13.04 12.74 22.49
C ARG A 137 -13.41 11.56 21.58
N PRO A 138 -12.52 10.57 21.39
CA PRO A 138 -12.84 9.39 20.59
C PRO A 138 -13.98 8.61 21.25
N VAL A 139 -14.99 8.28 20.45
CA VAL A 139 -16.16 7.47 20.84
C VAL A 139 -16.13 6.08 20.18
N ALA A 140 -15.44 5.93 19.06
CA ALA A 140 -15.24 4.65 18.36
C ALA A 140 -13.99 4.68 17.48
N VAL A 141 -13.40 3.52 17.26
CA VAL A 141 -12.38 3.29 16.23
C VAL A 141 -13.09 2.59 15.06
N VAL A 142 -13.17 3.26 13.91
CA VAL A 142 -13.87 2.77 12.72
C VAL A 142 -12.98 1.80 11.94
N ALA A 143 -11.72 2.15 11.77
CA ALA A 143 -10.69 1.31 11.19
C ALA A 143 -9.37 1.61 11.92
N ARG A 144 -8.55 0.58 12.10
CA ARG A 144 -7.27 0.71 12.79
C ARG A 144 -6.17 0.09 11.97
N ASP A 145 -5.15 0.89 11.69
CA ASP A 145 -3.89 0.45 11.10
C ASP A 145 -4.09 -0.42 9.84
N ILE A 146 -5.06 -0.06 8.99
CA ILE A 146 -5.34 -0.77 7.74
C ILE A 146 -4.44 -0.25 6.62
N ASP A 147 -3.80 -1.15 5.88
CA ASP A 147 -2.94 -0.77 4.76
C ASP A 147 -3.79 -0.54 3.50
N LEU A 148 -3.69 0.65 2.92
CA LEU A 148 -4.43 1.09 1.74
C LEU A 148 -3.47 1.64 0.68
N SER A 149 -3.69 1.28 -0.58
CA SER A 149 -2.94 1.83 -1.72
C SER A 149 -3.37 3.26 -2.06
N SER A 150 -2.63 3.95 -2.94
CA SER A 150 -3.09 5.22 -3.50
C SER A 150 -4.42 5.06 -4.24
N GLY A 151 -5.30 6.07 -4.17
CA GLY A 151 -6.59 6.07 -4.85
C GLY A 151 -7.76 6.40 -3.93
N LEU A 152 -8.98 6.21 -4.46
CA LEU A 152 -10.23 6.46 -3.73
C LEU A 152 -10.58 5.25 -2.85
N HIS A 153 -10.92 5.53 -1.60
CA HIS A 153 -11.32 4.54 -0.60
C HIS A 153 -12.63 4.92 0.05
N ARG A 154 -13.34 3.87 0.52
CA ARG A 154 -14.61 4.00 1.21
C ARG A 154 -14.65 3.08 2.43
N LEU A 155 -15.02 3.62 3.57
CA LEU A 155 -15.19 2.91 4.83
C LEU A 155 -16.58 3.18 5.40
N ALA A 156 -17.08 2.25 6.22
CA ALA A 156 -18.37 2.41 6.88
C ALA A 156 -18.18 2.41 8.41
N TRP A 157 -18.80 3.37 9.07
CA TRP A 157 -18.99 3.35 10.52
C TRP A 157 -20.44 2.98 10.83
N THR A 158 -20.62 1.96 11.66
CA THR A 158 -21.94 1.44 12.05
C THR A 158 -22.74 2.35 12.99
N GLY A 159 -22.23 3.54 13.30
CA GLY A 159 -22.81 4.44 14.30
C GLY A 159 -22.74 3.90 15.73
N ARG A 160 -21.90 2.88 15.99
CA ARG A 160 -21.72 2.30 17.32
C ARG A 160 -20.47 2.82 18.01
N THR A 161 -20.55 2.97 19.32
CA THR A 161 -19.41 3.33 20.19
C THR A 161 -18.47 2.14 20.39
N ALA A 162 -17.31 2.38 20.99
CA ALA A 162 -16.37 1.34 21.40
C ALA A 162 -16.98 0.31 22.37
N PHE A 163 -18.07 0.64 23.07
CA PHE A 163 -18.80 -0.28 23.95
C PHE A 163 -19.92 -1.05 23.22
N GLY A 164 -20.02 -0.92 21.89
CA GLY A 164 -21.03 -1.60 21.06
C GLY A 164 -22.43 -0.99 21.13
N THR A 165 -22.65 0.03 21.95
CA THR A 165 -23.92 0.78 22.03
C THR A 165 -24.08 1.74 20.87
N ALA A 166 -25.32 2.11 20.54
CA ALA A 166 -25.57 3.16 19.55
C ALA A 166 -24.99 4.49 20.03
N ALA A 167 -24.26 5.18 19.16
CA ALA A 167 -23.83 6.54 19.43
C ALA A 167 -25.08 7.46 19.45
N PRO A 168 -25.18 8.40 20.40
CA PRO A 168 -26.30 9.34 20.44
C PRO A 168 -26.47 10.09 19.12
N ALA A 169 -27.71 10.43 18.76
CA ALA A 169 -27.97 11.32 17.62
C ALA A 169 -27.24 12.65 17.81
N GLY A 170 -26.68 13.19 16.74
CA GLY A 170 -25.91 14.42 16.76
C GLY A 170 -24.70 14.40 15.86
N ARG A 171 -23.88 15.45 15.99
CA ARG A 171 -22.72 15.68 15.14
C ARG A 171 -21.48 14.97 15.67
N TYR A 172 -20.76 14.31 14.78
CA TYR A 172 -19.50 13.63 15.04
C TYR A 172 -18.43 14.12 14.07
N LEU A 173 -17.19 14.11 14.55
CA LEU A 173 -16.00 14.32 13.72
C LEU A 173 -15.37 12.97 13.44
N LEU A 174 -14.91 12.75 12.22
CA LEU A 174 -14.14 11.57 11.85
C LEU A 174 -12.72 12.04 11.56
N ARG A 175 -11.77 11.56 12.36
CA ARG A 175 -10.34 11.81 12.17
C ARG A 175 -9.74 10.66 11.40
N LEU A 176 -9.20 10.96 10.23
CA LEU A 176 -8.45 10.02 9.41
C LEU A 176 -6.97 10.37 9.56
N GLN A 177 -6.15 9.39 9.93
CA GLN A 177 -4.70 9.52 10.01
C GLN A 177 -4.07 8.50 9.07
N ALA A 178 -3.29 8.96 8.10
CA ALA A 178 -2.52 8.11 7.21
C ALA A 178 -1.03 8.24 7.54
N ARG A 179 -0.32 7.11 7.58
CA ARG A 179 1.13 7.04 7.75
C ARG A 179 1.73 6.09 6.73
N ASP A 180 2.74 6.52 6.00
CA ASP A 180 3.44 5.65 5.06
C ASP A 180 4.68 4.98 5.66
N ALA A 181 5.32 4.12 4.87
CA ALA A 181 6.55 3.42 5.23
C ALA A 181 7.74 4.37 5.47
N ALA A 182 7.76 5.54 4.84
CA ALA A 182 8.76 6.58 5.07
C ALA A 182 8.50 7.38 6.37
N GLY A 183 7.40 7.10 7.07
CA GLY A 183 7.01 7.76 8.30
C GLY A 183 6.33 9.12 8.11
N ARG A 184 6.04 9.53 6.88
CA ARG A 184 5.26 10.76 6.61
C ARG A 184 3.82 10.52 7.10
N GLN A 185 3.19 11.58 7.57
CA GLN A 185 1.84 11.52 8.10
C GLN A 185 0.95 12.57 7.45
N ALA A 186 -0.30 12.18 7.19
CA ALA A 186 -1.36 13.09 6.77
C ALA A 186 -2.56 12.91 7.70
N THR A 187 -3.27 13.99 7.98
CA THR A 187 -4.51 13.94 8.76
C THR A 187 -5.59 14.70 8.04
N ALA A 188 -6.80 14.16 8.03
CA ALA A 188 -8.00 14.90 7.65
C ALA A 188 -9.10 14.74 8.70
N LEU A 189 -9.99 15.72 8.71
CA LEU A 189 -11.18 15.75 9.54
C LEU A 189 -12.38 15.99 8.64
N CYS A 190 -13.40 15.15 8.77
CA CYS A 190 -14.71 15.39 8.20
C CYS A 190 -15.78 15.26 9.29
N ALA A 191 -16.95 15.84 9.05
CA ALA A 191 -18.06 15.79 9.99
C ALA A 191 -19.21 14.99 9.40
N VAL A 192 -19.92 14.28 10.26
CA VAL A 192 -21.17 13.60 9.92
C VAL A 192 -22.20 13.86 11.01
N GLU A 193 -23.47 13.88 10.63
CA GLU A 193 -24.60 13.99 11.55
C GLU A 193 -25.35 12.67 11.58
N LEU A 194 -25.40 12.03 12.75
CA LEU A 194 -26.21 10.83 12.99
C LEU A 194 -27.62 11.27 13.40
N ARG A 195 -28.63 10.62 12.83
CA ARG A 195 -30.05 10.87 13.10
C ARG A 195 -30.63 9.77 13.98
#